data_AF-A0A212J1S4-F1
#
_entry.id   AF-A0A212J1S4-F1
#
_cell.length_a   1.000
_cell.length_b   1.000
_cell.length_c   1.000
_cell.angle_alpha   90.00
_cell.angle_beta   90.00
_cell.angle_gamma   90.00
#
_symmetry.space_group_name_H-M   'P 1'
#
loop_
_entity.id
_entity.type
_entity.pdbx_description
1 polymer ?
#
loop_
_entity_poly.entity_id
_entity_poly.type
_entity_poly.pdbx_seq_one_letter_code
_entity_poly.pdbx_strand_id
1 'polypeptide(L)'
;MDRGGSSLGAEHLAILLAVEDPNFAEHSGVDFSTMGAGLTTITQSAAKRLAFDIFSPGFAKIRQTGYAFGLERCLSKEQILALWLDTLEMGKGPGGWMTGFHAASSAVYGRLPAELNKAEFIRLVAVLIAPASYDLTRSDAGLDDRASRIERLVFGECAPSRLWDVWLDECQ
;
A
#
# COMPACT_ATOMS: atom_id res chain seq x y z
N MET A 1 16.23 -9.71 -10.37
CA MET A 1 16.00 -8.25 -10.47
C MET A 1 15.45 -7.79 -9.15
N ASP A 2 16.07 -6.80 -8.53
CA ASP A 2 15.61 -6.21 -7.28
C ASP A 2 14.19 -5.66 -7.47
N ARG A 3 13.23 -6.16 -6.69
CA ARG A 3 11.82 -5.72 -6.67
C ARG A 3 11.43 -5.15 -5.29
N GLY A 4 12.43 -4.81 -4.47
CA GLY A 4 12.24 -4.18 -3.16
C GLY A 4 11.91 -2.69 -3.26
N GLY A 5 11.83 -2.00 -2.12
CA GLY A 5 11.49 -0.57 -2.11
C GLY A 5 12.43 0.32 -2.93
N SER A 6 13.71 -0.04 -3.00
CA SER A 6 14.74 0.61 -3.83
C SER A 6 14.37 0.69 -5.31
N SER A 7 13.67 -0.33 -5.84
CA SER A 7 13.31 -0.38 -7.26
C SER A 7 12.12 0.53 -7.64
N LEU A 8 11.49 1.18 -6.66
CA LEU A 8 10.45 2.18 -6.90
C LEU A 8 11.03 3.57 -7.20
N GLY A 9 12.26 3.83 -6.75
CA GLY A 9 12.83 5.18 -6.67
C GLY A 9 12.47 5.89 -5.35
N ALA A 10 13.36 6.77 -4.88
CA ALA A 10 13.25 7.35 -3.53
C ALA A 10 11.96 8.17 -3.32
N GLU A 11 11.56 8.96 -4.32
CA GLU A 11 10.34 9.79 -4.25
C GLU A 11 9.09 8.91 -4.17
N HIS A 12 8.98 7.93 -5.06
CA HIS A 12 7.86 6.98 -5.10
C HIS A 12 7.77 6.12 -3.84
N LEU A 13 8.91 5.66 -3.33
CA LEU A 13 8.95 4.94 -2.06
C LEU A 13 8.42 5.81 -0.91
N ALA A 14 8.81 7.09 -0.86
CA ALA A 14 8.32 8.00 0.17
C ALA A 14 6.80 8.21 0.07
N ILE A 15 6.25 8.37 -1.13
CA ILE A 15 4.80 8.49 -1.36
C ILE A 15 4.08 7.23 -0.86
N LEU A 16 4.55 6.04 -1.26
CA LEU A 16 3.95 4.77 -0.88
C LEU A 16 3.90 4.62 0.65
N LEU A 17 5.02 4.86 1.33
CA LEU A 17 5.09 4.75 2.79
C LEU A 17 4.21 5.80 3.48
N ALA A 18 4.23 7.05 3.02
CA ALA A 18 3.40 8.11 3.59
C ALA A 18 1.90 7.82 3.52
N VAL A 19 1.44 7.02 2.55
CA VAL A 19 0.03 6.66 2.38
C VAL A 19 -0.32 5.37 3.11
N GLU A 20 0.51 4.33 2.98
CA GLU A 20 0.15 2.99 3.45
C GLU A 20 0.62 2.70 4.87
N ASP A 21 1.74 3.29 5.30
CA ASP A 21 2.35 3.02 6.60
C ASP A 21 3.41 4.10 6.96
N PRO A 22 2.98 5.29 7.42
CA PRO A 22 3.86 6.47 7.49
C PRO A 22 5.05 6.31 8.43
N ASN A 23 4.99 5.36 9.36
CA ASN A 23 6.03 5.08 10.35
C ASN A 23 6.66 3.69 10.14
N PHE A 24 6.58 3.15 8.93
CA PHE A 24 6.98 1.78 8.60
C PHE A 24 8.36 1.39 9.09
N ALA A 25 9.33 2.31 9.01
CA ALA A 25 10.72 2.05 9.37
C ALA A 25 10.91 1.83 10.89
N GLU A 26 10.08 2.46 11.72
CA GLU A 26 10.32 2.54 13.17
C GLU A 26 9.48 1.53 13.96
N HIS A 27 8.28 1.19 13.50
CA HIS A 27 7.38 0.32 14.26
C HIS A 27 7.78 -1.16 14.14
N SER A 28 7.48 -1.98 15.15
CA SER A 28 7.76 -3.44 15.13
C SER A 28 6.55 -4.25 14.69
N GLY A 29 6.01 -3.97 13.51
CA GLY A 29 4.87 -4.68 12.92
C GLY A 29 3.47 -4.12 13.18
N VAL A 30 3.27 -3.27 14.19
CA VAL A 30 2.00 -2.57 14.44
C VAL A 30 2.22 -1.09 14.71
N ASP A 31 1.32 -0.24 14.24
CA ASP A 31 1.27 1.18 14.57
C ASP A 31 -0.16 1.56 14.96
N PHE A 32 -0.30 2.14 16.17
CA PHE A 32 -1.57 2.63 16.71
C PHE A 32 -1.49 4.10 17.14
N SER A 33 -0.39 4.78 16.82
CA SER A 33 -0.10 6.13 17.26
C SER A 33 0.01 7.12 16.10
N THR A 34 0.46 6.65 14.94
CA THR A 34 0.69 7.51 13.78
C THR A 34 -0.62 7.83 13.08
N MET A 35 -0.89 9.12 12.90
CA MET A 35 -2.07 9.57 12.15
C MET A 35 -2.03 9.02 10.71
N GLY A 36 -3.17 8.54 10.21
CA GLY A 36 -3.25 7.93 8.89
C GLY A 36 -2.73 6.49 8.77
N ALA A 37 -2.06 5.92 9.79
CA ALA A 37 -1.55 4.54 9.72
C ALA A 37 -2.65 3.46 9.71
N GLY A 38 -3.86 3.79 10.20
CA GLY A 38 -4.97 2.86 10.27
C GLY A 38 -4.74 1.72 11.27
N LEU A 39 -5.39 0.58 11.01
CA LEU A 39 -5.33 -0.64 11.86
C LEU A 39 -4.53 -1.78 11.22
N THR A 40 -3.92 -1.54 10.06
CA THR A 40 -3.21 -2.56 9.28
C THR A 40 -1.98 -1.94 8.66
N THR A 41 -0.81 -2.19 9.25
CA THR A 41 0.52 -1.85 8.71
C THR A 41 0.85 -2.68 7.47
N ILE A 42 1.90 -2.30 6.73
CA ILE A 42 2.47 -3.08 5.63
C ILE A 42 2.84 -4.50 6.13
N THR A 43 3.47 -4.61 7.30
CA THR A 43 3.85 -5.90 7.88
C THR A 43 2.63 -6.77 8.17
N GLN A 44 1.57 -6.22 8.76
CA GLN A 44 0.32 -6.97 8.97
C GLN A 44 -0.32 -7.35 7.63
N SER A 45 -0.29 -6.44 6.67
CA SER A 45 -0.80 -6.62 5.31
C SER A 45 -0.09 -7.77 4.59
N ALA A 46 1.23 -7.90 4.76
CA ALA A 46 2.05 -9.02 4.26
C ALA A 46 1.72 -10.32 5.01
N ALA A 47 1.67 -10.28 6.35
CA ALA A 47 1.33 -11.44 7.18
C ALA A 47 -0.02 -12.05 6.81
N LYS A 48 -1.03 -11.19 6.52
CA LYS A 48 -2.35 -11.63 6.06
C LYS A 48 -2.27 -12.49 4.80
N ARG A 49 -1.48 -12.04 3.83
CA ARG A 49 -1.38 -12.66 2.49
C ARG A 49 -0.62 -13.97 2.51
N LEU A 50 0.33 -14.11 3.42
CA LEU A 50 1.12 -15.34 3.55
C LEU A 50 0.46 -16.40 4.42
N ALA A 51 -0.30 -15.99 5.45
CA ALA A 51 -0.76 -16.91 6.49
C ALA A 51 -2.23 -17.31 6.37
N PHE A 52 -3.00 -16.72 5.45
CA PHE A 52 -4.44 -16.94 5.35
C PHE A 52 -4.91 -17.06 3.90
N ASP A 53 -5.55 -18.19 3.57
CA ASP A 53 -6.27 -18.35 2.30
C ASP A 53 -7.57 -17.56 2.28
N ILE A 54 -8.27 -17.52 3.44
CA ILE A 54 -9.48 -16.72 3.65
C ILE A 54 -9.33 -15.98 4.97
N PHE A 55 -9.44 -14.65 4.92
CA PHE A 55 -9.34 -13.79 6.09
C PHE A 55 -10.70 -13.17 6.42
N SER A 56 -11.15 -13.37 7.66
CA SER A 56 -12.29 -12.65 8.23
C SER A 56 -11.88 -11.98 9.55
N PRO A 57 -12.11 -10.67 9.72
CA PRO A 57 -11.75 -9.94 10.94
C PRO A 57 -12.36 -10.58 12.21
N GLY A 58 -11.62 -10.54 13.33
CA GLY A 58 -11.98 -11.21 14.59
C GLY A 58 -10.77 -11.90 15.20
N PHE A 59 -10.90 -13.16 15.61
CA PHE A 59 -9.75 -13.95 16.12
C PHE A 59 -8.61 -14.06 15.10
N ALA A 60 -8.91 -14.04 13.79
CA ALA A 60 -7.87 -14.04 12.75
C ALA A 60 -7.01 -12.77 12.79
N LYS A 61 -7.55 -11.63 13.26
CA LYS A 61 -6.79 -10.37 13.40
C LYS A 61 -5.71 -10.49 14.48
N ILE A 62 -6.00 -11.19 15.58
CA ILE A 62 -5.01 -11.47 16.64
C ILE A 62 -3.89 -12.36 16.09
N ARG A 63 -4.25 -13.40 15.34
CA ARG A 63 -3.27 -14.28 14.65
C ARG A 63 -2.44 -13.49 13.63
N GLN A 64 -3.06 -12.61 12.84
CA GLN A 64 -2.36 -11.74 11.88
C GLN A 64 -1.30 -10.90 12.59
N THR A 65 -1.64 -10.26 13.71
CA THR A 65 -0.69 -9.49 14.51
C THR A 65 0.46 -10.36 15.04
N GLY A 66 0.17 -11.58 15.51
CA GLY A 66 1.20 -12.55 15.91
C GLY A 66 2.15 -12.93 14.77
N TYR A 67 1.61 -13.19 13.57
CA TYR A 67 2.42 -13.46 12.37
C TYR A 67 3.23 -12.24 11.95
N ALA A 68 2.68 -11.02 12.06
CA ALA A 68 3.40 -9.79 11.76
C ALA A 68 4.64 -9.61 12.65
N PHE A 69 4.51 -9.86 13.97
CA PHE A 69 5.67 -9.88 14.86
C PHE A 69 6.69 -10.96 14.50
N GLY A 70 6.22 -12.13 14.06
CA GLY A 70 7.09 -13.19 13.53
C GLY A 70 7.89 -12.74 12.30
N LEU A 71 7.25 -12.03 11.36
CA LEU A 71 7.93 -11.47 10.20
C LEU A 71 9.00 -10.45 10.61
N GLU A 72 8.67 -9.50 11.48
CA GLU A 72 9.61 -8.46 11.96
C GLU A 72 10.82 -9.05 12.70
N ARG A 73 10.68 -10.25 13.28
CA ARG A 73 11.79 -10.94 13.96
C ARG A 73 12.68 -11.74 13.00
N CYS A 74 12.15 -12.15 11.85
CA CYS A 74 12.84 -13.03 10.90
C CYS A 74 13.34 -12.30 9.66
N LEU A 75 12.75 -11.15 9.32
CA LEU A 75 13.01 -10.40 8.10
C LEU A 75 13.31 -8.93 8.44
N SER A 76 14.19 -8.33 7.65
CA SER A 76 14.41 -6.89 7.63
C SER A 76 13.22 -6.13 7.02
N LYS A 77 13.13 -4.82 7.28
CA LYS A 77 12.08 -3.95 6.70
C LYS A 77 12.10 -3.97 5.18
N GLU A 78 13.28 -4.00 4.58
CA GLU A 78 13.47 -4.09 3.13
C GLU A 78 12.91 -5.40 2.58
N GLN A 79 13.15 -6.52 3.27
CA GLN A 79 12.61 -7.84 2.90
C GLN A 79 11.09 -7.91 3.06
N ILE A 80 10.55 -7.35 4.15
CA ILE A 80 9.10 -7.28 4.38
C ILE A 80 8.43 -6.46 3.29
N LEU A 81 8.99 -5.29 2.95
CA LEU A 81 8.46 -4.44 1.90
C LEU A 81 8.53 -5.12 0.53
N ALA A 82 9.64 -5.77 0.19
CA ALA A 82 9.77 -6.51 -1.07
C ALA A 82 8.72 -7.62 -1.19
N LEU A 83 8.54 -8.39 -0.11
CA LEU A 83 7.53 -9.44 -0.02
C LEU A 83 6.11 -8.89 -0.15
N TRP A 84 5.83 -7.77 0.51
CA TRP A 84 4.54 -7.10 0.41
C TRP A 84 4.27 -6.58 -1.01
N LEU A 85 5.25 -5.94 -1.64
CA LEU A 85 5.15 -5.45 -3.02
C LEU A 85 4.92 -6.57 -4.03
N ASP A 86 5.40 -7.79 -3.78
CA ASP A 86 5.18 -8.94 -4.68
C ASP A 86 3.81 -9.61 -4.46
N THR A 87 3.26 -9.54 -3.25
CA THR A 87 2.04 -10.27 -2.86
C THR A 87 0.80 -9.38 -2.75
N LEU A 88 0.94 -8.06 -2.77
CA LEU A 88 -0.19 -7.15 -2.63
C LEU A 88 -1.18 -7.27 -3.79
N GLU A 89 -2.45 -7.01 -3.50
CA GLU A 89 -3.51 -7.11 -4.51
C GLU A 89 -3.73 -5.73 -5.11
N MET A 90 -3.75 -5.65 -6.43
CA MET A 90 -3.83 -4.40 -7.19
C MET A 90 -5.17 -4.24 -7.90
N GLY A 91 -6.12 -5.14 -7.65
CA GLY A 91 -7.45 -5.09 -8.23
C GLY A 91 -7.51 -5.64 -9.64
N LYS A 92 -8.55 -5.24 -10.38
CA LYS A 92 -8.76 -5.69 -11.77
C LYS A 92 -7.87 -4.90 -12.73
N GLY A 93 -7.18 -5.64 -13.60
CA GLY A 93 -6.37 -5.15 -14.70
C GLY A 93 -6.81 -5.71 -16.05
N PRO A 94 -6.06 -5.43 -17.13
CA PRO A 94 -6.46 -5.79 -18.49
C PRO A 94 -6.62 -7.31 -18.70
N GLY A 95 -5.87 -8.11 -17.94
CA GLY A 95 -5.90 -9.58 -17.97
C GLY A 95 -6.66 -10.24 -16.80
N GLY A 96 -7.40 -9.48 -16.01
CA GLY A 96 -8.06 -9.99 -14.80
C GLY A 96 -7.42 -9.47 -13.50
N TRP A 97 -7.56 -10.22 -12.40
CA TRP A 97 -7.02 -9.81 -11.10
C TRP A 97 -5.49 -9.72 -11.13
N MET A 98 -4.95 -8.63 -10.60
CA MET A 98 -3.51 -8.36 -10.55
C MET A 98 -2.99 -8.52 -9.12
N THR A 99 -1.89 -9.25 -8.99
CA THR A 99 -1.12 -9.39 -7.76
C THR A 99 0.31 -8.92 -8.02
N GLY A 100 0.83 -8.11 -7.11
CA GLY A 100 2.16 -7.52 -7.15
C GLY A 100 2.19 -6.14 -7.80
N PHE A 101 2.85 -5.20 -7.15
CA PHE A 101 2.93 -3.79 -7.55
C PHE A 101 3.64 -3.61 -8.90
N HIS A 102 4.79 -4.26 -9.08
CA HIS A 102 5.55 -4.21 -10.34
C HIS A 102 4.81 -4.84 -11.51
N ALA A 103 4.09 -5.94 -11.25
CA ALA A 103 3.26 -6.61 -12.25
C ALA A 103 2.10 -5.71 -12.68
N ALA A 104 1.41 -5.07 -11.73
CA ALA A 104 0.34 -4.12 -12.03
C ALA A 104 0.83 -2.88 -12.79
N SER A 105 1.96 -2.29 -12.40
CA SER A 105 2.58 -1.17 -13.15
C SER A 105 2.85 -1.55 -14.61
N SER A 106 3.43 -2.73 -14.83
CA SER A 106 3.72 -3.23 -16.16
C SER A 106 2.44 -3.51 -16.96
N ALA A 107 1.41 -4.08 -16.33
CA ALA A 107 0.16 -4.41 -16.98
C ALA A 107 -0.68 -3.17 -17.35
N VAL A 108 -0.67 -2.14 -16.51
CA VAL A 108 -1.48 -0.91 -16.70
C VAL A 108 -0.75 0.11 -17.58
N TYR A 109 0.55 0.32 -17.34
CA TYR A 109 1.33 1.41 -17.96
C TYR A 109 2.44 0.94 -18.90
N GLY A 110 2.72 -0.37 -18.97
CA GLY A 110 3.83 -0.91 -19.78
C GLY A 110 5.22 -0.53 -19.27
N ARG A 111 5.33 -0.05 -18.02
CA ARG A 111 6.55 0.53 -17.44
C ARG A 111 6.82 0.04 -16.03
N LEU A 112 8.08 0.13 -15.60
CA LEU A 112 8.46 -0.13 -14.21
C LEU A 112 7.96 0.99 -13.29
N PRO A 113 7.70 0.71 -12.00
CA PRO A 113 7.22 1.74 -11.06
C PRO A 113 8.10 3.00 -11.00
N ALA A 114 9.42 2.84 -11.09
CA ALA A 114 10.36 3.97 -11.09
C ALA A 114 10.31 4.85 -12.36
N GLU A 115 9.70 4.37 -13.45
CA GLU A 115 9.58 5.08 -14.73
C GLU A 115 8.22 5.77 -14.88
N LEU A 116 7.32 5.57 -13.93
CA LEU A 116 6.04 6.26 -13.89
C LEU A 116 6.24 7.73 -13.56
N ASN A 117 5.37 8.58 -14.09
CA ASN A 117 5.26 9.91 -13.53
C ASN A 117 4.54 9.85 -12.18
N LYS A 118 4.64 10.93 -11.41
CA LYS A 118 4.05 11.03 -10.07
C LYS A 118 2.56 10.70 -10.04
N ALA A 119 1.78 11.21 -10.98
CA ALA A 119 0.33 10.99 -11.03
C ALA A 119 -0.03 9.52 -11.30
N GLU A 120 0.70 8.86 -12.22
CA GLU A 120 0.55 7.43 -12.49
C GLU A 120 0.92 6.58 -11.28
N PHE A 121 2.01 6.92 -10.59
CA PHE A 121 2.43 6.23 -9.38
C PHE A 121 1.42 6.40 -8.24
N ILE A 122 0.97 7.63 -7.99
CA ILE A 122 -0.07 7.92 -6.98
C ILE A 122 -1.34 7.13 -7.27
N ARG A 123 -1.75 7.01 -8.54
CA ARG A 123 -2.93 6.24 -8.91
C ARG A 123 -2.79 4.74 -8.62
N LEU A 124 -1.59 4.16 -8.76
CA LEU A 124 -1.31 2.80 -8.31
C LEU A 124 -1.38 2.67 -6.79
N VAL A 125 -0.87 3.64 -6.03
CA VAL A 125 -0.97 3.63 -4.57
C VAL A 125 -2.42 3.77 -4.12
N ALA A 126 -3.19 4.67 -4.75
CA ALA A 126 -4.58 4.93 -4.43
C ALA A 126 -5.45 3.66 -4.46
N VAL A 127 -5.19 2.73 -5.39
CA VAL A 127 -5.98 1.50 -5.55
C VAL A 127 -5.90 0.57 -4.33
N LEU A 128 -4.81 0.62 -3.55
CA LEU A 128 -4.44 -0.38 -2.55
C LEU A 128 -5.44 -0.49 -1.40
N ILE A 129 -6.13 0.60 -1.08
CA ILE A 129 -7.11 0.63 0.02
C ILE A 129 -8.34 -0.23 -0.29
N ALA A 130 -8.73 -0.34 -1.56
CA ALA A 130 -9.94 -1.00 -2.00
C ALA A 130 -9.78 -1.59 -3.42
N PRO A 131 -8.84 -2.54 -3.64
CA PRO A 131 -8.51 -3.06 -4.96
C PRO A 131 -9.70 -3.72 -5.68
N ALA A 132 -10.66 -4.26 -4.93
CA ALA A 132 -11.87 -4.85 -5.51
C ALA A 132 -12.90 -3.81 -5.98
N SER A 133 -12.84 -2.58 -5.46
CA SER A 133 -13.80 -1.51 -5.72
C SER A 133 -13.38 -0.59 -6.87
N TYR A 134 -12.09 -0.52 -7.16
CA TYR A 134 -11.53 0.38 -8.16
C TYR A 134 -11.08 -0.34 -9.43
N ASP A 135 -11.04 0.40 -10.53
CA ASP A 135 -10.56 -0.09 -11.83
C ASP A 135 -9.39 0.76 -12.36
N LEU A 136 -8.20 0.15 -12.43
CA LEU A 136 -7.00 0.83 -12.93
C LEU A 136 -7.02 1.01 -14.45
N THR A 137 -7.83 0.26 -15.19
CA THR A 137 -7.77 0.17 -16.66
C THR A 137 -8.64 1.21 -17.38
N ARG A 138 -9.48 1.92 -16.65
CA ARG A 138 -10.40 2.94 -17.17
C ARG A 138 -10.52 4.09 -16.19
N SER A 139 -11.23 5.13 -16.61
CA SER A 139 -11.59 6.23 -15.70
C SER A 139 -12.49 5.70 -14.59
N ASP A 140 -12.16 6.10 -13.37
CA ASP A 140 -12.85 5.70 -12.15
C ASP A 140 -12.84 6.90 -11.21
N ALA A 141 -13.98 7.57 -11.10
CA ALA A 141 -14.08 8.83 -10.37
C ALA A 141 -13.70 8.69 -8.89
N GLY A 142 -13.95 7.53 -8.26
CA GLY A 142 -13.60 7.31 -6.86
C GLY A 142 -12.10 7.08 -6.67
N LEU A 143 -11.46 6.41 -7.63
CA LEU A 143 -10.00 6.25 -7.65
C LEU A 143 -9.30 7.58 -7.92
N ASP A 144 -9.82 8.35 -8.88
CA ASP A 144 -9.27 9.64 -9.29
C ASP A 144 -9.43 10.70 -8.16
N ASP A 145 -10.55 10.68 -7.43
CA ASP A 145 -10.74 11.47 -6.20
C ASP A 145 -9.70 11.13 -5.13
N ARG A 146 -9.53 9.83 -4.83
CA ARG A 146 -8.52 9.38 -3.86
C ARG A 146 -7.10 9.75 -4.28
N ALA A 147 -6.76 9.62 -5.56
CA ALA A 147 -5.46 10.01 -6.09
C ALA A 147 -5.20 11.51 -5.87
N SER A 148 -6.21 12.35 -6.07
CA SER A 148 -6.13 13.80 -5.82
C SER A 148 -5.87 14.11 -4.34
N ARG A 149 -6.50 13.39 -3.42
CA ARG A 149 -6.25 13.54 -1.96
C ARG A 149 -4.82 13.15 -1.57
N ILE A 150 -4.31 12.05 -2.14
CA ILE A 150 -2.91 11.63 -1.93
C ILE A 150 -1.94 12.67 -2.48
N GLU A 151 -2.24 13.25 -3.64
CA GLU A 151 -1.42 14.31 -4.23
C GLU A 151 -1.31 15.52 -3.28
N ARG A 152 -2.42 15.96 -2.69
CA ARG A 152 -2.44 17.04 -1.69
C ARG A 152 -1.66 16.71 -0.42
N LEU A 153 -1.74 15.47 0.06
CA LEU A 153 -0.91 14.98 1.17
C LEU A 153 0.58 15.08 0.82
N VAL A 154 0.96 14.61 -0.37
CA VAL A 154 2.36 14.61 -0.85
C VAL A 154 2.91 16.02 -1.03
N PHE A 155 2.07 16.98 -1.44
CA PHE A 155 2.43 18.40 -1.51
C PHE A 155 2.42 19.12 -0.16
N GLY A 156 2.04 18.45 0.93
CA GLY A 156 2.00 19.03 2.27
C GLY A 156 0.88 20.04 2.47
N GLU A 157 -0.15 20.01 1.63
CA GLU A 157 -1.31 20.90 1.74
C GLU A 157 -2.28 20.49 2.86
N CYS A 158 -2.18 19.24 3.29
CA CYS A 158 -3.01 18.62 4.31
C CYS A 158 -2.22 17.51 5.03
N ALA A 159 -2.78 17.00 6.12
CA ALA A 159 -2.28 15.83 6.83
C ALA A 159 -3.45 15.05 7.44
N PRO A 160 -3.31 13.74 7.69
CA PRO A 160 -4.36 12.96 8.32
C PRO A 160 -4.67 13.49 9.73
N SER A 161 -5.95 13.67 10.08
CA SER A 161 -6.33 14.25 11.39
C SER A 161 -6.38 13.24 12.54
N ARG A 162 -6.45 11.95 12.23
CA ARG A 162 -6.62 10.85 13.20
C ARG A 162 -5.99 9.56 12.72
N LEU A 163 -5.81 8.60 13.64
CA LEU A 163 -5.26 7.28 13.35
C LEU A 163 -5.93 6.60 12.15
N TRP A 164 -7.27 6.65 12.08
CA TRP A 164 -8.07 5.96 11.06
C TRP A 164 -8.36 6.78 9.81
N ASP A 165 -7.72 7.94 9.64
CA ASP A 165 -7.89 8.77 8.44
C ASP A 165 -7.06 8.23 7.26
N VAL A 166 -7.31 6.97 6.90
CA VAL A 166 -6.67 6.27 5.76
C VAL A 166 -7.26 6.69 4.41
N TRP A 167 -8.42 7.35 4.44
CA TRP A 167 -9.12 7.91 3.28
C TRP A 167 -8.71 9.34 2.98
N LEU A 168 -7.90 9.95 3.87
CA LEU A 168 -7.42 11.33 3.76
C LEU A 168 -8.60 12.30 3.60
N ASP A 169 -9.59 12.18 4.49
CA ASP A 169 -10.83 12.96 4.41
C ASP A 169 -10.59 14.47 4.57
N GLU A 170 -9.53 14.86 5.29
CA GLU A 170 -9.09 16.26 5.44
C GLU A 170 -8.30 16.78 4.23
N CYS A 171 -7.98 15.90 3.27
CA CYS A 171 -7.28 16.21 2.03
C CYS A 171 -8.24 16.34 0.83
N GLN A 172 -9.52 16.59 1.07
CA GLN A 172 -10.51 16.93 0.03
C GLN A 172 -10.34 18.33 -0.56
#